data_AF-A0A930E0U5-F1
#
_entry.id   AF-A0A930E0U5-F1
#
_cell.length_a   1.000
_cell.length_b   1.000
_cell.length_c   1.000
_cell.angle_alpha   90.00
_cell.angle_beta   90.00
_cell.angle_gamma   90.00
#
_symmetry.space_group_name_H-M   'P 1'
#
loop_
_entity.id
_entity.type
_entity.pdbx_description
1 polymer ?
#
loop_
_entity_poly.entity_id
_entity_poly.type
_entity_poly.pdbx_seq_one_letter_code
_entity_poly.pdbx_strand_id
1 'polypeptide(L)'
;MKKIKILFMFLVSTLLLSSCATKSNEVEQLYGKRYGAVGSGISVIKKSKLYSVLYFTLPENATFKSNIEERISGGNFDYPKVIRKNGKKYLTADGLPDDRFEIVSENVILDNYTGYEFTHYDKVPDKEMEKYYGNVYEGPKGGTVEIVKKTEDYSFISFELPMNEEFEYKGEGPKIYGGFYDYPSIVKIGDKRYIRAENLEEQRLEIINDNVILDTKTGYEFGLKNLSKK
;
A
#
# COMPACT_ATOMS: atom_id res chain seq x y z
N MET A 1 -11.88 51.42 28.76
CA MET A 1 -10.93 50.29 28.87
C MET A 1 -11.56 48.94 29.25
N LYS A 2 -12.59 48.87 30.11
CA LYS A 2 -13.24 47.59 30.51
C LYS A 2 -13.86 46.80 29.34
N LYS A 3 -14.54 47.47 28.39
CA LYS A 3 -15.19 46.82 27.23
C LYS A 3 -14.20 46.18 26.24
N ILE A 4 -13.02 46.77 26.06
CA ILE A 4 -11.96 46.23 25.17
C ILE A 4 -11.31 45.00 25.80
N LYS A 5 -11.11 44.98 27.12
CA LYS A 5 -10.58 43.80 27.83
C LYS A 5 -11.50 42.58 27.73
N ILE A 6 -12.82 42.78 27.78
CA ILE A 6 -13.81 41.70 27.65
C ILE A 6 -13.79 41.12 26.22
N LEU A 7 -13.72 41.99 25.20
CA LEU A 7 -13.65 41.56 23.79
C LEU A 7 -12.37 40.76 23.50
N PHE A 8 -11.23 41.21 24.05
CA PHE A 8 -9.94 40.52 23.90
C PHE A 8 -9.93 39.15 24.60
N MET A 9 -10.60 39.03 25.75
CA MET A 9 -10.72 37.77 26.49
C MET A 9 -11.60 36.74 25.75
N PHE A 10 -12.65 37.20 25.06
CA PHE A 10 -13.46 36.36 24.17
C PHE A 10 -12.70 35.93 22.91
N LEU A 11 -11.84 36.79 22.35
CA LEU A 11 -11.03 36.46 21.17
C LEU A 11 -9.96 35.41 21.51
N VAL A 12 -9.27 35.54 22.65
CA VAL A 12 -8.24 34.59 23.09
C VAL A 12 -8.86 33.25 23.50
N SER A 13 -10.05 33.24 24.12
CA SER A 13 -10.75 32.00 24.46
C SER A 13 -11.32 31.28 23.23
N THR A 14 -11.81 31.99 22.21
CA THR A 14 -12.20 31.37 20.93
C THR A 14 -11.01 30.85 20.13
N LEU A 15 -9.86 31.55 20.13
CA LEU A 15 -8.61 31.08 19.55
C LEU A 15 -8.07 29.82 20.26
N LEU A 16 -8.09 29.78 21.59
CA LEU A 16 -7.68 28.60 22.37
C LEU A 16 -8.63 27.41 22.18
N LEU A 17 -9.94 27.64 22.12
CA LEU A 17 -10.93 26.59 21.84
C LEU A 17 -10.85 26.06 20.41
N SER A 18 -10.51 26.91 19.43
CA SER A 18 -10.23 26.48 18.05
C SER A 18 -8.88 25.75 17.89
N SER A 19 -7.90 25.99 18.77
CA SER A 19 -6.66 25.20 18.82
C SER A 19 -6.85 23.83 19.47
N CYS A 20 -7.96 23.65 20.20
CA CYS A 20 -8.47 22.38 20.70
C CYS A 20 -9.44 21.71 19.73
N ALA A 21 -9.65 22.28 18.54
CA ALA A 21 -10.29 21.58 17.43
C ALA A 21 -9.32 20.47 16.99
N THR A 22 -9.43 19.33 17.67
CA THR A 22 -8.98 18.00 17.29
C THR A 22 -7.83 18.01 16.27
N LYS A 23 -6.59 17.88 16.77
CA LYS A 23 -5.63 17.04 16.05
C LYS A 23 -6.36 15.72 15.83
N SER A 24 -6.98 15.52 14.66
CA SER A 24 -7.52 14.22 14.28
C SER A 24 -6.36 13.25 14.50
N ASN A 25 -6.55 12.26 15.36
CA ASN A 25 -5.48 11.33 15.65
C ASN A 25 -5.11 10.69 14.29
N GLU A 26 -3.89 10.87 13.79
CA GLU A 26 -3.54 10.51 12.40
C GLU A 26 -3.79 9.02 12.12
N VAL A 27 -3.78 8.20 13.18
CA VAL A 27 -4.15 6.78 13.10
C VAL A 27 -5.61 6.55 12.65
N GLU A 28 -6.52 7.51 12.86
CA GLU A 28 -7.92 7.36 12.44
C GLU A 28 -8.08 7.30 10.93
N GLN A 29 -7.13 7.85 10.17
CA GLN A 29 -7.10 7.76 8.71
C GLN A 29 -6.81 6.33 8.21
N LEU A 30 -6.32 5.45 9.10
CA LEU A 30 -6.01 4.06 8.81
C LEU A 30 -7.14 3.11 9.19
N TYR A 31 -8.15 3.58 9.95
CA TYR A 31 -9.25 2.73 10.39
C TYR A 31 -10.09 2.23 9.22
N GLY A 32 -10.33 0.92 9.18
CA GLY A 32 -11.13 0.27 8.14
C GLY A 32 -10.39 0.04 6.82
N LYS A 33 -9.21 0.64 6.64
CA LYS A 33 -8.32 0.31 5.52
C LYS A 33 -7.65 -1.04 5.75
N ARG A 34 -7.53 -1.81 4.68
CA ARG A 34 -6.74 -3.04 4.63
C ARG A 34 -5.52 -2.79 3.76
N TYR A 35 -4.35 -3.16 4.27
CA TYR A 35 -3.10 -3.12 3.52
C TYR A 35 -2.57 -4.55 3.42
N GLY A 36 -2.41 -5.04 2.20
CA GLY A 36 -2.04 -6.43 1.93
C GLY A 36 -0.66 -6.55 1.27
N ALA A 37 -0.01 -7.69 1.47
CA ALA A 37 1.14 -8.16 0.69
C ALA A 37 1.03 -9.68 0.53
N VAL A 38 1.78 -10.31 -0.37
CA VAL A 38 1.64 -11.76 -0.62
C VAL A 38 1.79 -12.55 0.70
N GLY A 39 0.74 -13.29 1.09
CA GLY A 39 0.69 -14.06 2.33
C GLY A 39 0.72 -13.25 3.63
N SER A 40 0.49 -11.92 3.56
CA SER A 40 0.75 -10.98 4.63
C SER A 40 -0.27 -9.85 4.66
N GLY A 41 -0.37 -9.14 5.77
CA GLY A 41 -1.21 -7.94 5.82
C GLY A 41 -1.07 -7.16 7.11
N ILE A 42 -1.49 -5.91 7.08
CA ILE A 42 -1.55 -5.00 8.22
C ILE A 42 -2.87 -4.21 8.20
N SER A 43 -3.48 -4.03 9.36
CA SER A 43 -4.72 -3.29 9.51
C SER A 43 -4.82 -2.64 10.88
N VAL A 44 -5.51 -1.50 10.93
CA VAL A 44 -5.86 -0.83 12.18
C VAL A 44 -7.36 -0.95 12.43
N ILE A 45 -7.71 -1.57 13.54
CA ILE A 45 -9.09 -1.93 13.88
C ILE A 45 -9.55 -1.07 15.05
N LYS A 46 -10.50 -0.15 14.81
CA LYS A 46 -11.18 0.59 15.88
C LYS A 46 -12.17 -0.32 16.59
N LYS A 47 -11.91 -0.63 17.87
CA LYS A 47 -12.75 -1.51 18.70
C LYS A 47 -13.75 -0.73 19.54
N SER A 48 -13.38 0.47 19.99
CA SER A 48 -14.26 1.41 20.70
C SER A 48 -13.82 2.86 20.46
N LYS A 49 -14.46 3.82 21.15
CA LYS A 49 -14.05 5.24 21.08
C LYS A 49 -12.62 5.47 21.57
N LEU A 50 -12.15 4.67 22.54
CA LEU A 50 -10.85 4.85 23.21
C LEU A 50 -9.88 3.68 22.96
N TYR A 51 -10.31 2.65 22.23
CA TYR A 51 -9.53 1.44 22.04
C TYR A 51 -9.49 1.05 20.58
N SER A 52 -8.27 0.78 20.10
CA SER A 52 -8.00 0.27 18.76
C SER A 52 -6.82 -0.69 18.83
N VAL A 53 -6.71 -1.53 17.81
CA VAL A 53 -5.70 -2.60 17.72
C VAL A 53 -5.01 -2.52 16.37
N LEU A 54 -3.69 -2.59 16.36
CA LEU A 54 -2.92 -2.93 15.18
C LEU A 54 -2.88 -4.45 15.05
N TYR A 55 -3.30 -4.98 13.91
CA TYR A 55 -3.09 -6.37 13.55
C TYR A 55 -2.15 -6.43 12.35
N PHE A 56 -1.15 -7.30 12.39
CA PHE A 56 -0.42 -7.67 11.19
C PHE A 56 0.01 -9.14 11.20
N THR A 57 0.30 -9.66 10.02
CA THR A 57 0.86 -11.00 9.81
C THR A 57 1.85 -10.98 8.65
N LEU A 58 2.89 -11.76 8.77
CA LEU A 58 3.85 -12.12 7.73
C LEU A 58 3.78 -13.63 7.47
N PRO A 59 4.33 -14.14 6.36
CA PRO A 59 4.36 -15.56 6.08
C PRO A 59 5.39 -16.23 7.00
N GLU A 60 5.24 -17.53 7.27
CA GLU A 60 6.13 -18.27 8.18
C GLU A 60 7.61 -18.22 7.76
N ASN A 61 7.88 -18.10 6.47
CA ASN A 61 9.21 -18.01 5.88
C ASN A 61 9.66 -16.56 5.59
N ALA A 62 9.05 -15.56 6.21
CA ALA A 62 9.48 -14.17 6.10
C ALA A 62 10.96 -14.02 6.47
N THR A 63 11.73 -13.40 5.59
CA THR A 63 13.16 -13.13 5.82
C THR A 63 13.32 -11.76 6.49
N PHE A 64 13.89 -11.75 7.69
CA PHE A 64 14.24 -10.53 8.40
C PHE A 64 15.65 -10.07 8.02
N LYS A 65 15.87 -8.76 7.98
CA LYS A 65 17.21 -8.19 7.84
C LYS A 65 18.10 -8.67 9.00
N SER A 66 19.39 -8.89 8.71
CA SER A 66 20.32 -9.54 9.64
C SER A 66 20.54 -8.77 10.94
N ASN A 67 20.37 -7.45 10.93
CA ASN A 67 20.53 -6.55 12.06
C ASN A 67 19.28 -6.44 12.96
N ILE A 68 18.23 -7.23 12.70
CA ILE A 68 17.00 -7.22 13.49
C ILE A 68 17.03 -8.32 14.56
N GLU A 69 17.07 -7.90 15.82
CA GLU A 69 17.04 -8.79 16.99
C GLU A 69 15.63 -9.32 17.27
N GLU A 70 14.62 -8.45 17.20
CA GLU A 70 13.23 -8.79 17.51
C GLU A 70 12.45 -9.18 16.25
N ARG A 71 12.27 -10.49 16.04
CA ARG A 71 11.66 -11.06 14.83
C ARG A 71 10.18 -11.37 15.00
N ILE A 72 9.38 -10.33 15.23
CA ILE A 72 7.93 -10.47 15.39
C ILE A 72 7.29 -10.69 14.00
N SER A 73 6.76 -11.89 13.75
CA SER A 73 6.11 -12.25 12.48
C SER A 73 4.64 -11.85 12.38
N GLY A 74 3.98 -11.53 13.49
CA GLY A 74 2.59 -11.10 13.48
C GLY A 74 2.00 -11.04 14.88
N GLY A 75 0.80 -10.48 14.99
CA GLY A 75 0.08 -10.38 16.26
C GLY A 75 -0.93 -9.25 16.31
N ASN A 76 -1.54 -9.09 17.48
CA ASN A 76 -2.40 -7.96 17.82
C ASN A 76 -1.68 -7.09 18.85
N PHE A 77 -1.66 -5.79 18.62
CA PHE A 77 -0.97 -4.81 19.47
C PHE A 77 -1.90 -3.65 19.79
N ASP A 78 -1.96 -3.30 21.07
CA ASP A 78 -2.91 -2.33 21.59
C ASP A 78 -2.46 -0.89 21.34
N TYR A 79 -3.44 0.01 21.23
CA TYR A 79 -3.23 1.47 21.16
C TYR A 79 -2.31 1.92 20.01
N PRO A 80 -2.62 1.56 18.75
CA PRO A 80 -1.89 2.04 17.60
C PRO A 80 -1.86 3.56 17.54
N LYS A 81 -0.72 4.09 17.14
CA LYS A 81 -0.48 5.53 16.97
C LYS A 81 0.46 5.78 15.80
N VAL A 82 0.33 6.97 15.23
CA VAL A 82 1.29 7.46 14.23
C VAL A 82 2.27 8.38 14.92
N ILE A 83 3.56 8.08 14.81
CA ILE A 83 4.65 8.90 15.34
C ILE A 83 5.50 9.48 14.21
N ARG A 84 6.29 10.50 14.52
CA ARG A 84 7.31 11.05 13.62
C ARG A 84 8.69 10.85 14.21
N LYS A 85 9.60 10.25 13.44
CA LYS A 85 11.01 10.03 13.80
C LYS A 85 11.85 10.36 12.58
N ASN A 86 12.87 11.20 12.74
CA ASN A 86 13.78 11.61 11.65
C ASN A 86 13.08 12.13 10.37
N GLY A 87 12.00 12.89 10.54
CA GLY A 87 11.23 13.44 9.41
C GLY A 87 10.28 12.44 8.72
N LYS A 88 10.32 11.15 9.08
CA LYS A 88 9.45 10.10 8.56
C LYS A 88 8.29 9.81 9.51
N LYS A 89 7.21 9.23 8.98
CA LYS A 89 6.04 8.79 9.75
C LYS A 89 6.08 7.29 9.95
N TYR A 90 5.73 6.84 11.15
CA TYR A 90 5.68 5.42 11.49
C TYR A 90 4.38 5.06 12.17
N LEU A 91 3.84 3.89 11.83
CA LEU A 91 2.76 3.22 12.54
C LEU A 91 3.37 2.31 13.60
N THR A 92 3.00 2.52 14.85
CA THR A 92 3.47 1.71 15.98
C THR A 92 2.30 1.43 16.92
N ALA A 93 2.49 0.54 17.88
CA ALA A 93 1.53 0.18 18.93
C ALA A 93 2.30 -0.31 20.17
N ASP A 94 1.61 -0.54 21.28
CA ASP A 94 2.23 -1.04 22.49
C ASP A 94 2.86 -2.42 22.24
N GLY A 95 4.14 -2.55 22.58
CA GLY A 95 4.92 -3.77 22.34
C GLY A 95 5.47 -3.91 20.91
N LEU A 96 5.44 -2.84 20.10
CA LEU A 96 6.12 -2.80 18.79
C LEU A 96 7.26 -1.80 18.73
N PRO A 97 8.34 -2.12 17.98
CA PRO A 97 9.37 -1.15 17.66
C PRO A 97 8.82 0.03 16.85
N ASP A 98 9.20 1.22 17.27
CA ASP A 98 8.69 2.50 16.76
C ASP A 98 9.15 2.85 15.33
N ASP A 99 10.15 2.15 14.77
CA ASP A 99 10.71 2.39 13.43
C ASP A 99 10.45 1.25 12.44
N ARG A 100 9.62 0.29 12.82
CA ARG A 100 9.31 -0.86 11.97
C ARG A 100 8.44 -0.50 10.78
N PHE A 101 7.23 -0.02 11.01
CA PHE A 101 6.25 0.21 9.93
C PHE A 101 6.27 1.68 9.49
N GLU A 102 6.98 1.98 8.41
CA GLU A 102 7.03 3.32 7.82
C GLU A 102 5.78 3.58 6.97
N ILE A 103 5.08 4.67 7.23
CA ILE A 103 3.98 5.14 6.37
C ILE A 103 4.62 5.96 5.24
N VAL A 104 4.85 5.30 4.10
CA VAL A 104 5.50 5.89 2.93
C VAL A 104 4.53 6.77 2.15
N SER A 105 3.28 6.33 2.01
CA SER A 105 2.20 7.08 1.38
C SER A 105 0.87 6.76 2.08
N GLU A 106 -0.23 7.38 1.63
CA GLU A 106 -1.58 7.05 2.14
C GLU A 106 -2.04 5.62 1.82
N ASN A 107 -1.32 4.94 0.91
CA ASN A 107 -1.62 3.59 0.42
C ASN A 107 -0.51 2.59 0.72
N VAL A 108 0.65 3.01 1.23
CA VAL A 108 1.80 2.13 1.42
C VAL A 108 2.34 2.22 2.83
N ILE A 109 2.42 1.06 3.48
CA ILE A 109 3.13 0.86 4.73
C ILE A 109 4.28 -0.12 4.46
N LEU A 110 5.51 0.32 4.69
CA LEU A 110 6.72 -0.49 4.52
C LEU A 110 7.13 -1.10 5.87
N ASP A 111 7.28 -2.42 5.94
CA ASP A 111 7.96 -3.08 7.06
C ASP A 111 9.47 -2.99 6.85
N ASN A 112 10.12 -2.02 7.50
CA ASN A 112 11.56 -1.80 7.38
C ASN A 112 12.41 -2.99 7.81
N TYR A 113 11.84 -3.94 8.56
CA TYR A 113 12.57 -5.09 9.10
C TYR A 113 12.64 -6.24 8.10
N THR A 114 11.71 -6.29 7.14
CA THR A 114 11.58 -7.39 6.17
C THR A 114 11.55 -6.92 4.72
N GLY A 115 11.31 -5.63 4.48
CA GLY A 115 11.15 -5.03 3.16
C GLY A 115 9.75 -5.25 2.55
N TYR A 116 8.80 -5.81 3.29
CA TYR A 116 7.43 -5.97 2.79
C TYR A 116 6.74 -4.62 2.62
N GLU A 117 6.26 -4.34 1.41
CA GLU A 117 5.36 -3.24 1.13
C GLU A 117 3.90 -3.71 1.25
N PHE A 118 3.20 -3.25 2.29
CA PHE A 118 1.76 -3.48 2.42
C PHE A 118 1.01 -2.37 1.67
N THR A 119 0.24 -2.78 0.67
CA THR A 119 -0.48 -1.86 -0.21
C THR A 119 -1.97 -1.85 0.08
N HIS A 120 -2.53 -0.66 0.17
CA HIS A 120 -3.96 -0.46 0.31
C HIS A 120 -4.66 -0.71 -1.03
N TYR A 121 -5.78 -1.43 -0.96
CA TYR A 121 -6.67 -1.65 -2.08
C TYR A 121 -8.10 -1.32 -1.68
N ASP A 122 -8.84 -0.74 -2.62
CA ASP A 122 -10.29 -0.57 -2.52
C ASP A 122 -10.97 -1.70 -3.27
N LYS A 123 -12.09 -2.19 -2.73
CA LYS A 123 -12.94 -3.16 -3.45
C LYS A 123 -13.84 -2.51 -4.49
N VAL A 124 -13.80 -1.18 -4.62
CA VAL A 124 -14.60 -0.45 -5.59
C VAL A 124 -13.90 -0.51 -6.94
N PRO A 125 -14.55 -1.00 -8.00
CA PRO A 125 -13.94 -1.05 -9.33
C PRO A 125 -13.52 0.35 -9.81
N ASP A 126 -12.26 0.47 -10.19
CA ASP A 126 -11.74 1.68 -10.80
C ASP A 126 -12.22 1.78 -12.25
N LYS A 127 -12.88 2.89 -12.60
CA LYS A 127 -13.40 3.12 -13.95
C LYS A 127 -12.29 3.23 -15.00
N GLU A 128 -11.09 3.70 -14.62
CA GLU A 128 -9.97 3.78 -15.56
C GLU A 128 -9.47 2.38 -15.94
N MET A 129 -9.72 1.36 -15.11
CA MET A 129 -9.36 -0.02 -15.43
C MET A 129 -10.18 -0.62 -16.59
N GLU A 130 -11.35 -0.05 -16.92
CA GLU A 130 -12.23 -0.61 -17.95
C GLU A 130 -11.56 -0.78 -19.31
N LYS A 131 -10.64 0.12 -19.68
CA LYS A 131 -9.91 0.04 -20.96
C LYS A 131 -8.79 -1.02 -20.98
N TYR A 132 -8.45 -1.59 -19.83
CA TYR A 132 -7.40 -2.61 -19.69
C TYR A 132 -7.96 -4.01 -19.52
N TYR A 133 -9.23 -4.16 -19.13
CA TYR A 133 -9.84 -5.49 -18.97
C TYR A 133 -9.91 -6.25 -20.29
N GLY A 134 -9.53 -7.53 -20.25
CA GLY A 134 -9.43 -8.40 -21.41
C GLY A 134 -8.10 -8.32 -22.16
N ASN A 135 -7.23 -7.37 -21.80
CA ASN A 135 -5.90 -7.26 -22.40
C ASN A 135 -4.96 -8.32 -21.83
N VAL A 136 -4.13 -8.86 -22.72
CA VAL A 136 -2.99 -9.70 -22.40
C VAL A 136 -1.75 -8.99 -22.91
N TYR A 137 -0.80 -8.73 -22.03
CA TYR A 137 0.51 -8.19 -22.38
C TYR A 137 1.52 -9.33 -22.27
N GLU A 138 2.32 -9.53 -23.31
CA GLU A 138 3.31 -10.58 -23.39
C GLU A 138 4.68 -9.96 -23.65
N GLY A 139 5.67 -10.40 -22.88
CA GLY A 139 7.06 -10.02 -23.08
C GLY A 139 7.86 -11.11 -23.77
N PRO A 140 9.14 -10.84 -24.09
CA PRO A 140 10.04 -11.82 -24.68
C PRO A 140 10.16 -13.09 -23.81
N LYS A 141 10.14 -14.26 -24.44
CA LYS A 141 10.31 -15.57 -23.75
C LYS A 141 9.15 -15.94 -22.80
N GLY A 142 7.98 -15.31 -22.94
CA GLY A 142 6.72 -15.82 -22.40
C GLY A 142 6.26 -15.25 -21.06
N GLY A 143 6.84 -14.15 -20.58
CA GLY A 143 6.29 -13.42 -19.43
C GLY A 143 4.96 -12.79 -19.81
N THR A 144 3.99 -12.79 -18.89
CA THR A 144 2.64 -12.29 -19.15
C THR A 144 2.10 -11.38 -18.05
N VAL A 145 1.28 -10.42 -18.46
CA VAL A 145 0.34 -9.68 -17.60
C VAL A 145 -1.04 -9.78 -18.24
N GLU A 146 -1.99 -10.44 -17.59
CA GLU A 146 -3.38 -10.51 -18.00
C GLU A 146 -4.26 -9.76 -17.01
N ILE A 147 -5.16 -8.92 -17.51
CA ILE A 147 -6.05 -8.11 -16.66
C ILE A 147 -7.47 -8.54 -16.94
N VAL A 148 -8.11 -9.20 -15.98
CA VAL A 148 -9.36 -9.94 -16.20
C VAL A 148 -10.47 -9.38 -15.32
N LYS A 149 -11.56 -8.95 -15.95
CA LYS A 149 -12.83 -8.70 -15.26
C LYS A 149 -13.67 -9.97 -15.28
N LYS A 150 -13.92 -10.56 -14.11
CA LYS A 150 -14.70 -11.80 -13.96
C LYS A 150 -16.17 -11.50 -13.74
N THR A 151 -16.49 -10.49 -12.93
CA THR A 151 -17.84 -9.99 -12.67
C THR A 151 -17.81 -8.46 -12.60
N GLU A 152 -18.95 -7.81 -12.35
CA GLU A 152 -19.00 -6.35 -12.15
C GLU A 152 -18.18 -5.90 -10.92
N ASP A 153 -18.13 -6.73 -9.88
CA ASP A 153 -17.52 -6.45 -8.58
C ASP A 153 -16.22 -7.24 -8.33
N TYR A 154 -15.77 -8.04 -9.29
CA TYR A 154 -14.55 -8.83 -9.18
C TYR A 154 -13.73 -8.82 -10.46
N SER A 155 -12.46 -8.42 -10.29
CA SER A 155 -11.42 -8.46 -11.31
C SER A 155 -10.08 -8.80 -10.66
N PHE A 156 -9.14 -9.27 -11.47
CA PHE A 156 -7.79 -9.59 -11.02
C PHE A 156 -6.76 -9.35 -12.12
N ILE A 157 -5.50 -9.34 -11.73
CA ILE A 157 -4.34 -9.40 -12.61
C ILE A 157 -3.66 -10.76 -12.43
N SER A 158 -3.38 -11.45 -13.53
CA SER A 158 -2.42 -12.54 -13.57
C SER A 158 -1.10 -11.98 -14.06
N PHE A 159 -0.04 -12.14 -13.27
CA PHE A 159 1.31 -11.68 -13.61
C PHE A 159 2.25 -12.88 -13.56
N GLU A 160 3.14 -12.99 -14.54
CA GLU A 160 4.17 -14.03 -14.57
C GLU A 160 5.42 -13.53 -15.31
N LEU A 161 6.59 -13.68 -14.70
CA LEU A 161 7.88 -13.53 -15.33
C LEU A 161 8.35 -14.87 -15.91
N PRO A 162 9.16 -14.86 -16.99
CA PRO A 162 9.77 -16.08 -17.53
C PRO A 162 10.55 -16.86 -16.46
N MET A 163 10.14 -18.10 -16.16
CA MET A 163 10.73 -18.91 -15.09
C MET A 163 12.22 -19.27 -15.28
N ASN A 164 12.72 -19.26 -16.52
CA ASN A 164 14.08 -19.68 -16.86
C ASN A 164 15.04 -18.51 -17.09
N GLU A 165 14.62 -17.29 -16.79
CA GLU A 165 15.45 -16.10 -16.93
C GLU A 165 15.99 -15.66 -15.57
N GLU A 166 17.29 -15.33 -15.54
CA GLU A 166 17.89 -14.69 -14.36
C GLU A 166 17.60 -13.19 -14.41
N PHE A 167 16.66 -12.75 -13.57
CA PHE A 167 16.38 -11.33 -13.38
C PHE A 167 17.22 -10.75 -12.24
N GLU A 168 17.86 -9.62 -12.50
CA GLU A 168 18.35 -8.75 -11.43
C GLU A 168 17.14 -8.06 -10.78
N TYR A 169 16.71 -8.58 -9.64
CA TYR A 169 15.60 -8.02 -8.88
C TYR A 169 16.07 -6.81 -8.06
N LYS A 170 15.48 -5.65 -8.31
CA LYS A 170 15.76 -4.37 -7.67
C LYS A 170 14.82 -4.15 -6.50
N GLY A 171 15.35 -3.62 -5.40
CA GLY A 171 14.59 -3.31 -4.19
C GLY A 171 14.69 -4.38 -3.10
N GLU A 172 14.08 -4.09 -1.97
CA GLU A 172 14.01 -4.99 -0.81
C GLU A 172 12.70 -5.77 -0.81
N GLY A 173 12.59 -6.78 0.06
CA GLY A 173 11.36 -7.57 0.23
C GLY A 173 11.35 -8.89 -0.54
N PRO A 174 10.20 -9.58 -0.57
CA PRO A 174 10.03 -10.86 -1.25
C PRO A 174 10.21 -10.73 -2.76
N LYS A 175 10.94 -11.68 -3.36
CA LYS A 175 11.03 -11.77 -4.81
C LYS A 175 9.75 -12.40 -5.36
N ILE A 176 8.93 -11.57 -6.00
CA ILE A 176 7.70 -11.97 -6.66
C ILE A 176 8.00 -12.19 -8.15
N TYR A 177 7.81 -13.44 -8.61
CA TYR A 177 7.97 -13.83 -10.02
C TYR A 177 6.64 -14.01 -10.75
N GLY A 178 5.54 -14.10 -10.01
CA GLY A 178 4.23 -14.27 -10.59
C GLY A 178 3.15 -14.46 -9.52
N GLY A 179 1.90 -14.36 -9.92
CA GLY A 179 0.74 -14.56 -9.05
C GLY A 179 -0.56 -14.01 -9.63
N PHE A 180 -1.61 -14.19 -8.85
CA PHE A 180 -2.93 -13.61 -9.08
C PHE A 180 -3.20 -12.56 -8.02
N TYR A 181 -3.61 -11.37 -8.44
CA TYR A 181 -3.81 -10.22 -7.57
C TYR A 181 -5.17 -9.60 -7.80
N ASP A 182 -5.99 -9.56 -6.76
CA ASP A 182 -7.38 -9.15 -6.85
C ASP A 182 -7.53 -7.62 -6.83
N TYR A 183 -8.67 -7.14 -7.34
CA TYR A 183 -9.10 -5.74 -7.26
C TYR A 183 -8.09 -4.73 -7.81
N PRO A 184 -7.65 -4.88 -9.07
CA PRO A 184 -6.74 -3.94 -9.68
C PRO A 184 -7.34 -2.54 -9.82
N SER A 185 -6.49 -1.53 -9.69
CA SER A 185 -6.81 -0.12 -9.90
C SER A 185 -5.58 0.64 -10.37
N ILE A 186 -5.77 1.88 -10.81
CA ILE A 186 -4.70 2.75 -11.30
C ILE A 186 -4.36 3.77 -10.23
N VAL A 187 -3.07 3.91 -9.97
CA VAL A 187 -2.53 4.95 -9.09
C VAL A 187 -1.55 5.82 -9.86
N LYS A 188 -1.63 7.13 -9.63
CA LYS A 188 -0.70 8.11 -10.19
C LYS A 188 0.28 8.56 -9.12
N ILE A 189 1.58 8.40 -9.37
CA ILE A 189 2.66 8.80 -8.46
C ILE A 189 3.62 9.70 -9.24
N GLY A 190 3.63 10.99 -8.92
CA GLY A 190 4.28 12.00 -9.76
C GLY A 190 3.65 12.02 -11.15
N ASP A 191 4.48 11.91 -12.19
CA ASP A 191 4.05 11.89 -13.59
C ASP A 191 3.78 10.47 -14.13
N LYS A 192 4.02 9.44 -13.33
CA LYS A 192 3.89 8.03 -13.71
C LYS A 192 2.57 7.44 -13.23
N ARG A 193 2.10 6.42 -13.95
CA ARG A 193 0.92 5.63 -13.61
C ARG A 193 1.32 4.18 -13.38
N TYR A 194 0.70 3.56 -12.39
CA TYR A 194 0.96 2.17 -12.04
C TYR A 194 -0.35 1.43 -11.90
N ILE A 195 -0.33 0.15 -12.23
CA ILE A 195 -1.39 -0.78 -11.87
C ILE A 195 -1.06 -1.34 -10.48
N ARG A 196 -1.94 -1.05 -9.53
CA ARG A 196 -1.90 -1.63 -8.18
C ARG A 196 -2.98 -2.71 -8.07
N ALA A 197 -2.78 -3.68 -7.17
CA ALA A 197 -3.77 -4.71 -6.85
C ALA A 197 -3.54 -5.19 -5.42
N GLU A 198 -4.51 -5.91 -4.85
CA GLU A 198 -4.38 -6.55 -3.54
C GLU A 198 -3.13 -7.45 -3.53
N ASN A 199 -2.24 -7.22 -2.56
CA ASN A 199 -1.00 -7.97 -2.37
C ASN A 199 0.10 -7.76 -3.42
N LEU A 200 -0.04 -6.77 -4.31
CA LEU A 200 0.99 -6.37 -5.28
C LEU A 200 1.67 -5.07 -4.82
N GLU A 201 2.99 -4.96 -4.98
CA GLU A 201 3.75 -3.74 -4.64
C GLU A 201 3.25 -2.55 -5.48
N GLU A 202 3.08 -1.36 -4.88
CA GLU A 202 2.32 -0.23 -5.48
C GLU A 202 2.96 0.26 -6.77
N GLN A 203 4.30 0.28 -6.81
CA GLN A 203 5.08 0.73 -7.95
C GLN A 203 5.56 -0.42 -8.85
N ARG A 204 4.98 -1.63 -8.74
CA ARG A 204 5.45 -2.81 -9.48
C ARG A 204 5.25 -2.72 -10.99
N LEU A 205 4.00 -2.48 -11.42
CA LEU A 205 3.60 -2.53 -12.82
C LEU A 205 3.35 -1.10 -13.32
N GLU A 206 4.36 -0.49 -13.93
CA GLU A 206 4.24 0.85 -14.52
C GLU A 206 3.55 0.79 -15.89
N ILE A 207 2.56 1.66 -16.10
CA ILE A 207 1.90 1.84 -17.39
C ILE A 207 2.70 2.88 -18.18
N ILE A 208 3.62 2.40 -19.02
CA ILE A 208 4.44 3.26 -19.89
C ILE A 208 3.57 3.92 -20.95
N ASN A 209 2.69 3.14 -21.55
CA ASN A 209 1.60 3.58 -22.41
C ASN A 209 0.50 2.50 -22.46
N ASP A 210 -0.60 2.74 -23.16
CA ASP A 210 -1.74 1.82 -23.22
C ASP A 210 -1.38 0.43 -23.81
N ASN A 211 -0.22 0.29 -24.46
CA ASN A 211 0.25 -0.96 -25.05
C ASN A 211 1.46 -1.58 -24.32
N VAL A 212 2.02 -0.94 -23.29
CA VAL A 212 3.26 -1.40 -22.64
C VAL A 212 3.16 -1.26 -21.13
N ILE A 213 3.36 -2.38 -20.45
CA ILE A 213 3.52 -2.46 -18.99
C ILE A 213 4.98 -2.80 -18.69
N LEU A 214 5.59 -2.11 -17.73
CA LEU A 214 6.93 -2.37 -17.25
C LEU A 214 6.88 -2.91 -15.83
N ASP A 215 7.53 -4.05 -15.59
CA ASP A 215 7.89 -4.47 -14.24
C ASP A 215 9.10 -3.67 -13.77
N THR A 216 8.89 -2.74 -12.84
CA THR A 216 9.94 -1.84 -12.35
C THR A 216 11.02 -2.52 -11.52
N LYS A 217 10.72 -3.68 -10.94
CA LYS A 217 11.65 -4.42 -10.07
C LYS A 217 12.63 -5.25 -10.89
N THR A 218 12.28 -5.64 -12.11
CA THR A 218 13.18 -6.41 -13.00
C THR A 218 13.60 -5.65 -14.26
N GLY A 219 12.87 -4.60 -14.62
CA GLY A 219 13.02 -3.90 -15.90
C GLY A 219 12.38 -4.62 -17.08
N TYR A 220 11.60 -5.68 -16.85
CA TYR A 220 11.00 -6.48 -17.91
C TYR A 220 9.75 -5.80 -18.48
N GLU A 221 9.67 -5.70 -19.81
CA GLU A 221 8.56 -5.07 -20.52
C GLU A 221 7.60 -6.11 -21.10
N PHE A 222 6.30 -5.87 -20.91
CA PHE A 222 5.20 -6.62 -21.47
C PHE A 222 4.50 -5.76 -22.52
N GLY A 223 4.49 -6.21 -23.78
CA GLY A 223 3.80 -5.54 -24.88
C GLY A 223 2.40 -6.11 -25.10
N LEU A 224 1.42 -5.27 -25.40
CA LEU A 224 0.05 -5.70 -25.67
C LEU A 224 0.05 -6.71 -26.82
N LYS A 225 -0.43 -7.92 -26.54
CA LYS A 225 -0.58 -8.98 -27.53
C LYS A 225 -1.74 -8.59 -28.45
N ASN A 226 -1.42 -8.32 -29.72
CA ASN A 226 -2.40 -7.88 -30.71
C ASN A 226 -3.68 -8.74 -30.71
N LEU A 227 -4.82 -8.06 -30.51
CA LEU A 227 -6.16 -8.56 -30.80
C LEU A 227 -6.19 -9.05 -32.25
N SER A 228 -6.40 -10.34 -32.49
CA SER A 228 -6.90 -10.74 -33.80
C SER A 228 -8.23 -10.04 -33.98
N LYS A 229 -8.30 -9.08 -34.93
CA LYS A 229 -9.56 -8.51 -35.41
C LYS A 229 -10.57 -9.65 -35.62
N LYS A 230 -11.68 -9.59 -34.90
CA LYS A 230 -12.93 -10.21 -35.32
C LYS A 230 -13.99 -9.12 -35.32
#